data_AF-B4VPC8-F1
#
_entry.id   AF-B4VPC8-F1
#
_cell.length_a   1.000
_cell.length_b   1.000
_cell.length_c   1.000
_cell.angle_alpha   90.00
_cell.angle_beta   90.00
_cell.angle_gamma   90.00
#
_symmetry.space_group_name_H-M   'P 1'
#
loop_
_entity.id
_entity.type
_entity.pdbx_description
1 polymer ?
#
loop_
_entity_poly.entity_id
_entity_poly.type
_entity_poly.pdbx_seq_one_letter_code
_entity_poly.pdbx_strand_id
1 'polypeptide(L)'
;MEWNSESLENQIGIQFKHSDTLRLALMHRSYAEQIGESEQNNERLKFLGDAIVNLVITDYLYHNCPYLEVSNFKGLRDKLVEGQRLTKLWYQLGLGEGYPFLGLTQERHRLRLQNHNPFEEALIALVGAIHQDRGFSQARNWLVKQLIAPLLERHLKKIKERSSPNKQLRFLGDAVLKGIVADYLYGYLPNVKVGNLNDLFKELTSKDNQSNFINQITTEELTALNLGNEKVLGKSFKALLAAVYLNRSAENDKRGFAETENWFVERFVDQEQVLRKAIRLLMEDGRSQKWIVRHVMGYESKDYHAGRDRFNQVMEG
;
A
#
# COMPACT_ATOMS: atom_id res chain seq x y z
N MET A 1 -14.10 8.17 26.61
CA MET A 1 -12.73 7.76 26.99
C MET A 1 -11.82 8.39 25.95
N GLU A 2 -10.91 9.27 26.35
CA GLU A 2 -9.91 9.82 25.42
C GLU A 2 -8.98 8.68 24.98
N TRP A 3 -8.72 8.60 23.67
CA TRP A 3 -7.83 7.59 23.11
C TRP A 3 -6.38 7.86 23.57
N ASN A 4 -5.75 6.89 24.21
CA ASN A 4 -4.34 6.93 24.58
C ASN A 4 -3.60 5.78 23.87
N SER A 5 -2.67 6.13 22.98
CA SER A 5 -1.90 5.20 22.16
C SER A 5 -0.59 4.71 22.80
N GLU A 6 -0.12 5.32 23.88
CA GLU A 6 1.27 5.19 24.36
C GLU A 6 1.69 3.73 24.64
N SER A 7 0.82 2.97 25.32
CA SER A 7 1.08 1.56 25.60
C SER A 7 1.20 0.72 24.32
N LEU A 8 0.37 0.99 23.32
CA LEU A 8 0.37 0.27 22.04
C LEU A 8 1.58 0.68 21.20
N GLU A 9 1.93 1.97 21.18
CA GLU A 9 3.12 2.48 20.49
C GLU A 9 4.40 1.87 21.06
N ASN A 10 4.48 1.69 22.37
CA ASN A 10 5.59 1.00 23.05
C ASN A 10 5.66 -0.49 22.66
N GLN A 11 4.52 -1.18 22.60
CA GLN A 11 4.43 -2.57 22.15
C GLN A 11 4.84 -2.74 20.69
N ILE A 12 4.37 -1.86 19.81
CA ILE A 12 4.69 -1.85 18.38
C ILE A 12 6.15 -1.44 18.15
N GLY A 13 6.71 -0.58 19.02
CA GLY A 13 8.03 0.01 18.88
C GLY A 13 8.07 1.14 17.84
N ILE A 14 6.92 1.81 17.61
CA ILE A 14 6.78 2.97 16.72
C ILE A 14 5.98 4.04 17.44
N GLN A 15 6.53 5.25 17.50
CA GLN A 15 5.85 6.45 17.97
C GLN A 15 5.20 7.14 16.76
N PHE A 16 3.88 7.21 16.72
CA PHE A 16 3.10 7.86 15.68
C PHE A 16 3.09 9.38 15.89
N LYS A 17 3.07 10.15 14.81
CA LYS A 17 2.83 11.60 14.85
C LYS A 17 1.34 11.88 15.10
N HIS A 18 0.47 11.05 14.54
CA HIS A 18 -0.98 11.16 14.69
C HIS A 18 -1.53 9.87 15.32
N SER A 19 -1.89 9.94 16.61
CA SER A 19 -2.41 8.78 17.36
C SER A 19 -3.71 8.23 16.76
N ASP A 20 -4.50 9.07 16.07
CA ASP A 20 -5.71 8.66 15.36
C ASP A 20 -5.43 7.74 14.16
N THR A 21 -4.24 7.82 13.54
CA THR A 21 -3.86 6.90 12.46
C THR A 21 -3.68 5.48 13.00
N LEU A 22 -3.07 5.34 14.19
CA LEU A 22 -2.99 4.05 14.88
C LEU A 22 -4.39 3.59 15.31
N ARG A 23 -5.22 4.49 15.84
CA ARG A 23 -6.61 4.18 16.21
C ARG A 23 -7.39 3.58 15.04
N LEU A 24 -7.31 4.22 13.87
CA LEU A 24 -7.99 3.78 12.64
C LEU A 24 -7.47 2.41 12.19
N ALA A 25 -6.16 2.15 12.26
CA ALA A 25 -5.57 0.86 11.91
C ALA A 25 -6.14 -0.29 12.75
N LEU A 26 -6.49 0.01 14.00
CA LEU A 26 -7.03 -0.93 14.97
C LEU A 26 -8.56 -1.04 14.92
N MET A 27 -9.25 -0.22 14.10
CA MET A 27 -10.71 -0.17 14.03
C MET A 27 -11.25 -1.18 13.03
N HIS A 28 -11.65 -2.36 13.53
CA HIS A 28 -12.28 -3.37 12.66
C HIS A 28 -13.67 -2.92 12.21
N ARG A 29 -14.04 -3.28 10.99
CA ARG A 29 -15.35 -2.96 10.40
C ARG A 29 -16.53 -3.34 11.30
N SER A 30 -16.50 -4.49 11.96
CA SER A 30 -17.59 -4.90 12.86
C SER A 30 -17.78 -3.96 14.05
N TYR A 31 -16.71 -3.33 14.53
CA TYR A 31 -16.80 -2.33 15.60
C TYR A 31 -17.32 -1.00 15.06
N ALA A 32 -16.80 -0.57 13.90
CA ALA A 32 -17.25 0.63 13.20
C ALA A 32 -18.77 0.58 12.93
N GLU A 33 -19.28 -0.56 12.46
CA GLU A 33 -20.71 -0.80 12.26
C GLU A 33 -21.49 -0.74 13.59
N GLN A 34 -20.96 -1.33 14.67
CA GLN A 34 -21.59 -1.33 15.98
C GLN A 34 -21.78 0.08 16.56
N ILE A 35 -20.85 1.01 16.29
CA ILE A 35 -20.93 2.40 16.76
C ILE A 35 -21.58 3.36 15.76
N GLY A 36 -22.07 2.86 14.61
CA GLY A 36 -22.72 3.67 13.59
C GLY A 36 -21.75 4.49 12.70
N GLU A 37 -20.47 4.16 12.71
CA GLU A 37 -19.41 4.83 11.96
C GLU A 37 -18.79 3.89 10.91
N SER A 38 -19.61 3.15 10.15
CA SER A 38 -19.14 2.08 9.25
C SER A 38 -18.04 2.46 8.25
N GLU A 39 -17.93 3.75 7.89
CA GLU A 39 -16.88 4.27 7.00
C GLU A 39 -15.53 4.49 7.70
N GLN A 40 -15.53 4.63 9.03
CA GLN A 40 -14.32 4.76 9.84
C GLN A 40 -13.84 3.37 10.24
N ASN A 41 -13.16 2.69 9.32
CA ASN A 41 -12.61 1.37 9.59
C ASN A 41 -11.23 1.20 8.94
N ASN A 42 -10.55 0.12 9.29
CA ASN A 42 -9.19 -0.14 8.85
C ASN A 42 -9.07 -0.69 7.41
N GLU A 43 -10.15 -0.87 6.65
CA GLU A 43 -10.11 -1.51 5.33
C GLU A 43 -9.25 -0.72 4.33
N ARG A 44 -9.32 0.62 4.33
CA ARG A 44 -8.48 1.46 3.45
C ARG A 44 -7.00 1.35 3.81
N LEU A 45 -6.68 1.34 5.11
CA LEU A 45 -5.31 1.13 5.58
C LEU A 45 -4.80 -0.27 5.26
N LYS A 46 -5.67 -1.30 5.31
CA LYS A 46 -5.34 -2.65 4.85
C LYS A 46 -5.02 -2.68 3.36
N PHE A 47 -5.81 -2.00 2.53
CA PHE A 47 -5.55 -1.88 1.09
C PHE A 47 -4.16 -1.31 0.81
N LEU A 48 -3.81 -0.20 1.47
CA LEU A 48 -2.47 0.39 1.38
C LEU A 48 -1.39 -0.56 1.92
N GLY A 49 -1.62 -1.09 3.11
CA GLY A 49 -0.70 -1.97 3.81
C GLY A 49 -0.36 -3.23 3.03
N ASP A 50 -1.32 -3.84 2.31
CA ASP A 50 -1.07 -5.03 1.50
C ASP A 50 -0.05 -4.75 0.39
N ALA A 51 -0.19 -3.62 -0.31
CA ALA A 51 0.75 -3.21 -1.35
C ALA A 51 2.14 -2.92 -0.76
N ILE A 52 2.21 -2.23 0.39
CA ILE A 52 3.46 -1.90 1.07
C ILE A 52 4.16 -3.14 1.61
N VAL A 53 3.45 -4.07 2.25
CA VAL A 53 4.00 -5.35 2.74
C VAL A 53 4.62 -6.13 1.57
N ASN A 54 3.88 -6.25 0.47
CA ASN A 54 4.35 -6.95 -0.73
C ASN A 54 5.59 -6.29 -1.35
N LEU A 55 5.64 -4.95 -1.38
CA LEU A 55 6.81 -4.21 -1.83
C LEU A 55 8.01 -4.42 -0.92
N VAL A 56 7.87 -4.25 0.40
CA VAL A 56 8.97 -4.41 1.36
C VAL A 56 9.57 -5.82 1.30
N ILE A 57 8.72 -6.87 1.23
CA ILE A 57 9.20 -8.24 1.09
C ILE A 57 9.97 -8.41 -0.22
N THR A 58 9.42 -7.89 -1.33
CA THR A 58 10.04 -8.03 -2.65
C THR A 58 11.37 -7.26 -2.74
N ASP A 59 11.41 -6.04 -2.19
CA ASP A 59 12.61 -5.22 -2.05
C ASP A 59 13.69 -5.95 -1.24
N TYR A 60 13.33 -6.50 -0.08
CA TYR A 60 14.26 -7.26 0.75
C TYR A 60 14.81 -8.48 0.01
N LEU A 61 13.95 -9.27 -0.64
CA LEU A 61 14.37 -10.46 -1.38
C LEU A 61 15.24 -10.11 -2.59
N TYR A 62 14.94 -9.00 -3.29
CA TYR A 62 15.75 -8.53 -4.41
C TYR A 62 17.20 -8.25 -3.98
N HIS A 63 17.39 -7.55 -2.87
CA HIS A 63 18.71 -7.19 -2.36
C HIS A 63 19.46 -8.35 -1.69
N ASN A 64 18.74 -9.21 -0.95
CA ASN A 64 19.38 -10.24 -0.12
C ASN A 64 19.40 -11.64 -0.76
N CYS A 65 18.60 -11.87 -1.80
CA CYS A 65 18.49 -13.16 -2.49
C CYS A 65 18.70 -13.02 -4.02
N PRO A 66 19.80 -12.41 -4.48
CA PRO A 66 20.00 -12.07 -5.90
C PRO A 66 20.08 -13.29 -6.83
N TYR A 67 20.33 -14.49 -6.30
CA TYR A 67 20.36 -15.72 -7.11
C TYR A 67 19.00 -16.42 -7.15
N LEU A 68 18.11 -16.15 -6.21
CA LEU A 68 16.88 -16.92 -6.04
C LEU A 68 15.90 -16.72 -7.20
N GLU A 69 15.30 -17.80 -7.70
CA GLU A 69 14.29 -17.72 -8.77
C GLU A 69 13.04 -16.93 -8.36
N VAL A 70 12.41 -16.24 -9.33
CA VAL A 70 11.17 -15.46 -9.10
C VAL A 70 10.01 -16.34 -8.62
N SER A 71 9.95 -17.61 -9.03
CA SER A 71 8.99 -18.60 -8.50
C SER A 71 9.13 -18.75 -6.98
N ASN A 72 10.37 -18.81 -6.50
CA ASN A 72 10.68 -18.89 -5.07
C ASN A 72 10.48 -17.56 -4.34
N PHE A 73 10.67 -16.39 -5.00
CA PHE A 73 10.28 -15.09 -4.42
C PHE A 73 8.79 -15.08 -4.05
N LYS A 74 7.94 -15.54 -4.97
CA LYS A 74 6.49 -15.66 -4.73
C LYS A 74 6.20 -16.61 -3.59
N GLY A 75 6.79 -17.81 -3.60
CA GLY A 75 6.58 -18.80 -2.53
C GLY A 75 7.03 -18.33 -1.15
N LEU A 76 8.15 -17.60 -1.05
CA LEU A 76 8.61 -17.00 0.20
C LEU A 76 7.68 -15.87 0.66
N ARG A 77 7.27 -14.99 -0.27
CA ARG A 77 6.33 -13.91 0.01
C ARG A 77 5.01 -14.47 0.54
N ASP A 78 4.44 -15.47 -0.13
CA ASP A 78 3.16 -16.09 0.26
C ASP A 78 3.27 -16.74 1.66
N LYS A 79 4.42 -17.34 1.99
CA LYS A 79 4.71 -17.83 3.35
C LYS A 79 4.85 -16.73 4.40
N LEU A 80 5.40 -15.57 4.03
CA LEU A 80 5.59 -14.43 4.95
C LEU A 80 4.26 -13.74 5.27
N VAL A 81 3.33 -13.70 4.33
CA VAL A 81 2.01 -13.07 4.49
C VAL A 81 0.89 -14.06 4.86
N GLU A 82 1.24 -15.29 5.22
CA GLU A 82 0.27 -16.30 5.66
C GLU A 82 -0.48 -15.85 6.93
N GLY A 83 -1.82 -15.94 6.92
CA GLY A 83 -2.68 -15.41 7.97
C GLY A 83 -2.34 -15.90 9.39
N GLN A 84 -2.02 -17.19 9.55
CA GLN A 84 -1.58 -17.75 10.83
C GLN A 84 -0.29 -17.10 11.35
N ARG A 85 0.63 -16.75 10.46
CA ARG A 85 1.90 -16.11 10.80
C ARG A 85 1.71 -14.66 11.19
N LEU A 86 0.93 -13.91 10.42
CA LEU A 86 0.58 -12.52 10.74
C LEU A 86 -0.17 -12.46 12.08
N THR A 87 -1.11 -13.38 12.29
CA THR A 87 -1.78 -13.54 13.59
C THR A 87 -0.78 -13.85 14.71
N LYS A 88 0.18 -14.76 14.50
CA LYS A 88 1.20 -15.06 15.51
C LYS A 88 2.04 -13.83 15.85
N LEU A 89 2.47 -13.05 14.85
CA LEU A 89 3.21 -11.82 15.06
C LEU A 89 2.39 -10.81 15.86
N TRP A 90 1.09 -10.66 15.56
CA TRP A 90 0.18 -9.83 16.34
C TRP A 90 0.19 -10.16 17.84
N TYR A 91 0.11 -11.44 18.20
CA TYR A 91 0.21 -11.87 19.61
C TYR A 91 1.61 -11.65 20.19
N GLN A 92 2.67 -11.86 19.41
CA GLN A 92 4.06 -11.63 19.86
C GLN A 92 4.36 -10.16 20.16
N LEU A 93 3.68 -9.24 19.48
CA LEU A 93 3.72 -7.81 19.78
C LEU A 93 2.92 -7.44 21.03
N GLY A 94 2.20 -8.38 21.66
CA GLY A 94 1.35 -8.11 22.82
C GLY A 94 0.00 -7.48 22.47
N LEU A 95 -0.41 -7.49 21.20
CA LEU A 95 -1.65 -6.87 20.72
C LEU A 95 -2.88 -7.78 20.85
N GLY A 96 -2.70 -9.06 21.18
CA GLY A 96 -3.73 -10.09 21.19
C GLY A 96 -4.87 -9.89 22.19
N GLU A 97 -4.55 -9.37 23.38
CA GLU A 97 -5.55 -9.11 24.43
C GLU A 97 -6.11 -7.67 24.35
N GLY A 98 -5.43 -6.79 23.60
CA GLY A 98 -5.67 -5.34 23.55
C GLY A 98 -6.25 -4.82 22.24
N TYR A 99 -6.87 -5.64 21.39
CA TYR A 99 -7.55 -5.12 20.19
C TYR A 99 -8.84 -4.39 20.61
N PRO A 100 -8.81 -3.05 20.76
CA PRO A 100 -9.83 -2.34 21.54
C PRO A 100 -11.13 -2.16 20.75
N PHE A 101 -11.04 -2.25 19.41
CA PHE A 101 -12.11 -1.92 18.50
C PHE A 101 -12.50 -3.14 17.66
N LEU A 102 -12.96 -4.17 18.38
CA LEU A 102 -13.52 -5.39 17.81
C LEU A 102 -14.98 -5.51 18.23
N GLY A 103 -15.89 -5.67 17.27
CA GLY A 103 -17.29 -5.91 17.60
C GLY A 103 -17.50 -7.24 18.33
N LEU A 104 -18.55 -7.33 19.15
CA LEU A 104 -18.84 -8.48 20.03
C LEU A 104 -18.80 -9.84 19.31
N THR A 105 -19.26 -9.87 18.05
CA THR A 105 -19.31 -11.10 17.24
C THR A 105 -17.94 -11.69 16.91
N GLN A 106 -16.89 -10.88 16.99
CA GLN A 106 -15.52 -11.26 16.64
C GLN A 106 -14.65 -11.55 17.88
N GLU A 107 -15.13 -11.24 19.10
CA GLU A 107 -14.35 -11.44 20.35
C GLU A 107 -13.91 -12.89 20.58
N ARG A 108 -14.70 -13.86 20.07
CA ARG A 108 -14.36 -15.30 20.12
C ARG A 108 -13.00 -15.65 19.50
N HIS A 109 -12.47 -14.79 18.63
CA HIS A 109 -11.17 -14.97 17.98
C HIS A 109 -9.99 -14.58 18.87
N ARG A 110 -10.20 -13.82 19.97
CA ARG A 110 -9.12 -13.42 20.91
C ARG A 110 -8.46 -14.60 21.64
N LEU A 111 -9.18 -15.70 21.81
CA LEU A 111 -8.71 -16.86 22.59
C LEU A 111 -8.40 -18.09 21.72
N ARG A 112 -8.61 -18.02 20.40
CA ARG A 112 -8.45 -19.16 19.49
C ARG A 112 -7.75 -18.74 18.21
N LEU A 113 -6.57 -19.29 17.97
CA LEU A 113 -5.90 -19.24 16.68
C LEU A 113 -6.70 -20.08 15.67
N GLN A 114 -7.53 -19.41 14.85
CA GLN A 114 -8.17 -20.02 13.68
C GLN A 114 -7.36 -19.82 12.40
N ASN A 115 -7.76 -20.46 11.30
CA ASN A 115 -7.11 -20.28 9.99
C ASN A 115 -7.22 -18.86 9.44
N HIS A 116 -8.29 -18.13 9.79
CA HIS A 116 -8.50 -16.72 9.45
C HIS A 116 -8.81 -15.97 10.75
N ASN A 117 -8.05 -14.92 11.07
CA ASN A 117 -8.36 -14.05 12.21
C ASN A 117 -8.34 -12.59 11.78
N PRO A 118 -9.19 -11.73 12.38
CA PRO A 118 -9.18 -10.29 12.07
C PRO A 118 -7.80 -9.63 12.33
N PHE A 119 -6.95 -10.27 13.14
CA PHE A 119 -5.62 -9.82 13.48
C PHE A 119 -4.63 -9.83 12.32
N GLU A 120 -4.77 -10.74 11.35
CA GLU A 120 -3.89 -10.74 10.18
C GLU A 120 -4.14 -9.50 9.31
N GLU A 121 -5.41 -9.15 9.10
CA GLU A 121 -5.82 -7.96 8.37
C GLU A 121 -5.48 -6.68 9.14
N ALA A 122 -5.66 -6.68 10.47
CA ALA A 122 -5.27 -5.57 11.33
C ALA A 122 -3.75 -5.33 11.33
N LEU A 123 -2.93 -6.39 11.29
CA LEU A 123 -1.48 -6.25 11.18
C LEU A 123 -1.08 -5.63 9.83
N ILE A 124 -1.74 -6.00 8.73
CA ILE A 124 -1.52 -5.38 7.43
C ILE A 124 -1.93 -3.90 7.48
N ALA A 125 -3.10 -3.59 8.05
CA ALA A 125 -3.55 -2.21 8.23
C ALA A 125 -2.59 -1.40 9.11
N LEU A 126 -1.99 -2.01 10.14
CA LEU A 126 -0.96 -1.39 10.96
C LEU A 126 0.28 -1.02 10.13
N VAL A 127 0.73 -1.88 9.21
CA VAL A 127 1.83 -1.55 8.30
C VAL A 127 1.45 -0.37 7.41
N GLY A 128 0.22 -0.35 6.87
CA GLY A 128 -0.30 0.79 6.12
C GLY A 128 -0.32 2.08 6.94
N ALA A 129 -0.67 2.01 8.22
CA ALA A 129 -0.67 3.13 9.15
C ALA A 129 0.75 3.65 9.46
N ILE A 130 1.70 2.74 9.70
CA ILE A 130 3.11 3.11 9.89
C ILE A 130 3.64 3.81 8.63
N HIS A 131 3.31 3.30 7.45
CA HIS A 131 3.69 3.93 6.18
C HIS A 131 3.08 5.34 6.05
N GLN A 132 1.77 5.48 6.28
CA GLN A 132 1.08 6.76 6.15
C GLN A 132 1.61 7.83 7.12
N ASP A 133 1.94 7.45 8.35
CA ASP A 133 2.35 8.40 9.39
C ASP A 133 3.87 8.68 9.41
N ARG A 134 4.66 7.62 9.15
CA ARG A 134 6.13 7.62 9.33
C ARG A 134 6.92 7.45 8.04
N GLY A 135 6.27 7.13 6.93
CA GLY A 135 6.87 6.94 5.62
C GLY A 135 7.38 5.52 5.34
N PHE A 136 7.69 5.25 4.07
CA PHE A 136 8.10 3.92 3.59
C PHE A 136 9.33 3.34 4.31
N SER A 137 10.39 4.12 4.54
CA SER A 137 11.61 3.62 5.20
C SER A 137 11.33 3.10 6.62
N GLN A 138 10.45 3.76 7.39
CA GLN A 138 10.06 3.28 8.72
C GLN A 138 9.21 2.01 8.66
N ALA A 139 8.23 1.94 7.74
CA ALA A 139 7.43 0.74 7.52
C ALA A 139 8.31 -0.45 7.09
N ARG A 140 9.25 -0.22 6.17
CA ARG A 140 10.25 -1.19 5.71
C ARG A 140 11.09 -1.71 6.86
N ASN A 141 11.73 -0.83 7.62
CA ASN A 141 12.60 -1.22 8.74
C ASN A 141 11.84 -2.01 9.81
N TRP A 142 10.62 -1.57 10.14
CA TRP A 142 9.77 -2.25 11.10
C TRP A 142 9.40 -3.66 10.62
N LEU A 143 8.91 -3.81 9.38
CA LEU A 143 8.49 -5.09 8.85
C LEU A 143 9.67 -6.06 8.66
N VAL A 144 10.83 -5.54 8.25
CA VAL A 144 12.06 -6.34 8.15
C VAL A 144 12.43 -6.93 9.50
N LYS A 145 12.44 -6.09 10.55
CA LYS A 145 12.79 -6.50 11.92
C LYS A 145 11.78 -7.50 12.50
N GLN A 146 10.49 -7.23 12.35
CA GLN A 146 9.43 -7.97 13.04
C GLN A 146 9.01 -9.25 12.30
N LEU A 147 9.03 -9.25 10.97
CA LEU A 147 8.49 -10.34 10.15
C LEU A 147 9.56 -11.05 9.31
N ILE A 148 10.37 -10.30 8.55
CA ILE A 148 11.18 -10.90 7.46
C ILE A 148 12.45 -11.56 7.99
N ALA A 149 13.28 -10.83 8.74
CA ALA A 149 14.57 -11.31 9.22
C ALA A 149 14.46 -12.58 10.10
N PRO A 150 13.54 -12.66 11.08
CA PRO A 150 13.38 -13.85 11.92
C PRO A 150 13.05 -15.15 11.16
N LEU A 151 12.56 -15.02 9.93
CA LEU A 151 12.09 -16.13 9.10
C LEU A 151 13.07 -16.53 8.03
N LEU A 152 13.73 -15.57 7.38
CA LEU A 152 14.69 -15.88 6.33
C LEU A 152 16.00 -16.47 6.89
N GLU A 153 16.40 -16.14 8.12
CA GLU A 153 17.50 -16.84 8.82
C GLU A 153 17.30 -18.36 8.88
N ARG A 154 16.04 -18.82 8.91
CA ARG A 154 15.69 -20.25 8.99
C ARG A 154 15.58 -20.93 7.63
N HIS A 155 15.31 -20.17 6.55
CA HIS A 155 14.97 -20.70 5.23
C HIS A 155 16.08 -20.57 4.17
N LEU A 156 17.11 -19.75 4.41
CA LEU A 156 18.18 -19.50 3.43
C LEU A 156 19.24 -20.61 3.34
N LYS A 157 19.14 -21.68 4.14
CA LYS A 157 20.00 -22.86 3.97
C LYS A 157 19.53 -23.67 2.75
N LYS A 158 20.26 -23.52 1.64
CA LYS A 158 20.25 -24.32 0.40
C LYS A 158 19.35 -23.80 -0.73
N ILE A 159 19.71 -22.69 -1.37
CA ILE A 159 19.18 -22.39 -2.70
C ILE A 159 20.35 -22.13 -3.65
N LYS A 160 20.50 -22.99 -4.66
CA LYS A 160 21.63 -23.03 -5.62
C LYS A 160 21.23 -22.65 -7.05
N GLU A 161 20.00 -22.22 -7.26
CA GLU A 161 19.52 -21.84 -8.60
C GLU A 161 19.78 -20.36 -8.85
N ARG A 162 19.90 -19.97 -10.13
CA ARG A 162 20.22 -18.61 -10.57
C ARG A 162 19.07 -18.09 -11.43
N SER A 163 18.34 -17.08 -10.96
CA SER A 163 17.43 -16.34 -11.84
C SER A 163 18.18 -15.41 -12.79
N SER A 164 17.55 -15.10 -13.92
CA SER A 164 18.00 -13.98 -14.75
C SER A 164 17.75 -12.67 -14.00
N PRO A 165 18.75 -11.77 -13.88
CA PRO A 165 18.60 -10.46 -13.22
C PRO A 165 17.40 -9.67 -13.74
N ASN A 166 17.08 -9.80 -15.04
CA ASN A 166 15.95 -9.12 -15.67
C ASN A 166 14.59 -9.61 -15.14
N LYS A 167 14.46 -10.89 -14.77
CA LYS A 167 13.19 -11.43 -14.23
C LYS A 167 12.94 -10.89 -12.82
N GLN A 168 13.97 -10.83 -11.98
CA GLN A 168 13.88 -10.25 -10.64
C GLN A 168 13.60 -8.74 -10.69
N LEU A 169 14.27 -8.01 -11.57
CA LEU A 169 14.05 -6.57 -11.75
C LEU A 169 12.59 -6.29 -12.14
N ARG A 170 12.02 -7.07 -13.08
CA ARG A 170 10.60 -6.93 -13.46
C ARG A 170 9.64 -7.32 -12.33
N PHE A 171 10.03 -8.26 -11.47
CA PHE A 171 9.23 -8.65 -10.31
C PHE A 171 9.23 -7.55 -9.24
N LEU A 172 10.39 -6.94 -8.97
CA LEU A 172 10.50 -5.74 -8.13
C LEU A 172 9.64 -4.60 -8.69
N GLY A 173 9.74 -4.35 -10.01
CA GLY A 173 8.96 -3.31 -10.66
C GLY A 173 7.44 -3.50 -10.60
N ASP A 174 6.96 -4.75 -10.60
CA ASP A 174 5.55 -5.05 -10.36
C ASP A 174 5.13 -4.64 -8.94
N ALA A 175 5.97 -4.94 -7.95
CA ALA A 175 5.70 -4.61 -6.56
C ALA A 175 5.78 -3.09 -6.31
N VAL A 176 6.76 -2.40 -6.94
CA VAL A 176 6.89 -0.94 -6.88
C VAL A 176 5.66 -0.28 -7.49
N LEU A 177 5.24 -0.69 -8.69
CA LEU A 177 4.05 -0.14 -9.35
C LEU A 177 2.80 -0.26 -8.47
N LYS A 178 2.61 -1.42 -7.85
CA LYS A 178 1.49 -1.66 -6.94
C LYS A 178 1.59 -0.82 -5.68
N GLY A 179 2.78 -0.70 -5.09
CA GLY A 179 3.03 0.14 -3.92
C GLY A 179 2.66 1.60 -4.18
N ILE A 180 3.24 2.21 -5.22
CA ILE A 180 3.02 3.63 -5.53
C ILE A 180 1.59 3.93 -5.99
N VAL A 181 0.93 3.02 -6.73
CA VAL A 181 -0.47 3.23 -7.14
C VAL A 181 -1.42 3.10 -5.94
N ALA A 182 -1.17 2.17 -5.02
CA ALA A 182 -1.98 2.05 -3.80
C ALA A 182 -1.81 3.28 -2.90
N ASP A 183 -0.59 3.78 -2.73
CA ASP A 183 -0.31 4.98 -1.92
C ASP A 183 -0.96 6.23 -2.54
N TYR A 184 -0.76 6.45 -3.85
CA TYR A 184 -1.39 7.52 -4.60
C TYR A 184 -2.92 7.49 -4.46
N LEU A 185 -3.56 6.35 -4.69
CA LEU A 185 -5.02 6.24 -4.60
C LEU A 185 -5.53 6.42 -3.15
N TYR A 186 -4.79 5.91 -2.17
CA TYR A 186 -5.14 6.08 -0.75
C TYR A 186 -5.09 7.57 -0.34
N GLY A 187 -4.05 8.30 -0.77
CA GLY A 187 -3.88 9.71 -0.47
C GLY A 187 -4.81 10.63 -1.27
N TYR A 188 -4.92 10.41 -2.59
CA TYR A 188 -5.66 11.27 -3.51
C TYR A 188 -7.18 11.15 -3.38
N LEU A 189 -7.69 9.97 -3.00
CA LEU A 189 -9.13 9.68 -2.91
C LEU A 189 -9.56 9.33 -1.48
N PRO A 190 -9.64 10.31 -0.56
CA PRO A 190 -10.08 10.07 0.81
C PRO A 190 -11.54 9.59 0.83
N ASN A 191 -11.90 8.78 1.82
CA ASN A 191 -13.27 8.26 2.04
C ASN A 191 -13.87 7.44 0.88
N VAL A 192 -13.09 7.09 -0.14
CA VAL A 192 -13.52 6.14 -1.16
C VAL A 192 -13.36 4.71 -0.64
N LYS A 193 -14.42 3.91 -0.74
CA LYS A 193 -14.43 2.51 -0.29
C LYS A 193 -13.44 1.65 -1.08
N VAL A 194 -12.92 0.60 -0.44
CA VAL A 194 -11.88 -0.26 -1.01
C VAL A 194 -12.30 -0.95 -2.32
N GLY A 195 -13.58 -1.26 -2.50
CA GLY A 195 -14.10 -1.80 -3.77
C GLY A 195 -13.77 -0.89 -4.95
N ASN A 196 -14.06 0.40 -4.83
CA ASN A 196 -13.84 1.38 -5.90
C ASN A 196 -12.34 1.68 -6.07
N LEU A 197 -11.58 1.73 -4.97
CA LEU A 197 -10.12 1.85 -5.02
C LEU A 197 -9.49 0.68 -5.79
N ASN A 198 -9.97 -0.55 -5.57
CA ASN A 198 -9.49 -1.74 -6.28
C ASN A 198 -9.77 -1.67 -7.78
N ASP A 199 -10.90 -1.11 -8.20
CA ASP A 199 -11.22 -1.00 -9.63
C ASP A 199 -10.32 0.02 -10.33
N LEU A 200 -10.07 1.17 -9.71
CA LEU A 200 -9.08 2.15 -10.18
C LEU A 200 -7.66 1.58 -10.17
N PHE A 201 -7.31 0.85 -9.12
CA PHE A 201 -6.00 0.19 -8.97
C PHE A 201 -5.75 -0.83 -10.09
N LYS A 202 -6.72 -1.70 -10.38
CA LYS A 202 -6.61 -2.68 -11.48
C LYS A 202 -6.42 -1.99 -12.82
N GLU A 203 -7.10 -0.88 -13.04
CA GLU A 203 -6.98 -0.11 -14.27
C GLU A 203 -5.57 0.50 -14.41
N LEU A 204 -5.12 1.28 -13.42
CA LEU A 204 -3.80 1.94 -13.44
C LEU A 204 -2.64 0.95 -13.52
N THR A 205 -2.80 -0.24 -12.94
CA THR A 205 -1.78 -1.31 -12.98
C THR A 205 -1.98 -2.29 -14.13
N SER A 206 -2.92 -2.06 -15.05
CA SER A 206 -3.20 -2.97 -16.17
C SER A 206 -2.03 -3.10 -17.14
N LYS A 207 -1.97 -4.21 -17.89
CA LYS A 207 -0.93 -4.43 -18.90
C LYS A 207 -1.00 -3.42 -20.05
N ASP A 208 -2.21 -2.97 -20.38
CA ASP A 208 -2.43 -2.00 -21.46
C ASP A 208 -1.90 -0.63 -21.04
N ASN A 209 -2.21 -0.17 -19.82
CA ASN A 209 -1.63 1.06 -19.29
C ASN A 209 -0.11 0.98 -19.17
N GLN A 210 0.45 -0.13 -18.69
CA GLN A 210 1.90 -0.31 -18.66
C GLN A 210 2.54 -0.25 -20.06
N SER A 211 1.85 -0.72 -21.09
CA SER A 211 2.30 -0.63 -22.48
C SER A 211 2.23 0.82 -22.99
N ASN A 212 1.19 1.56 -22.60
CA ASN A 212 1.09 3.00 -22.90
C ASN A 212 2.19 3.79 -22.20
N PHE A 213 2.46 3.53 -20.92
CA PHE A 213 3.49 4.23 -20.15
C PHE A 213 4.88 4.06 -20.75
N ILE A 214 5.26 2.83 -21.14
CA ILE A 214 6.58 2.62 -21.75
C ILE A 214 6.71 3.30 -23.12
N ASN A 215 5.62 3.43 -23.87
CA ASN A 215 5.61 4.12 -25.16
C ASN A 215 5.72 5.66 -25.03
N GLN A 216 5.44 6.21 -23.85
CA GLN A 216 5.60 7.65 -23.55
C GLN A 216 7.03 8.03 -23.13
N ILE A 217 7.89 7.04 -22.89
CA ILE A 217 9.30 7.24 -22.52
C ILE A 217 10.13 7.39 -23.80
N THR A 218 10.90 8.47 -23.91
CA THR A 218 11.83 8.64 -25.05
C THR A 218 13.21 8.01 -24.77
N THR A 219 14.00 7.80 -25.83
CA THR A 219 15.38 7.30 -25.70
C THR A 219 16.26 8.29 -24.92
N GLU A 220 16.07 9.59 -25.13
CA GLU A 220 16.79 10.64 -24.42
C GLU A 220 16.47 10.61 -22.91
N GLU A 221 15.21 10.39 -22.55
CA GLU A 221 14.79 10.23 -21.15
C GLU A 221 15.42 8.99 -20.49
N LEU A 222 15.43 7.85 -21.19
CA LEU A 222 16.11 6.64 -20.70
C LEU A 222 17.60 6.88 -20.44
N THR A 223 18.25 7.61 -21.35
CA THR A 223 19.67 7.97 -21.25
C THR A 223 19.90 8.91 -20.08
N ALA A 224 19.05 9.92 -19.91
CA ALA A 224 19.14 10.91 -18.83
C ALA A 224 18.97 10.30 -17.43
N LEU A 225 18.16 9.25 -17.30
CA LEU A 225 18.01 8.52 -16.03
C LEU A 225 19.29 7.76 -15.63
N ASN A 226 20.23 7.54 -16.57
CA ASN A 226 21.53 6.89 -16.33
C ASN A 226 21.42 5.52 -15.61
N LEU A 227 20.40 4.73 -15.98
CA LEU A 227 20.02 3.48 -15.29
C LEU A 227 20.69 2.21 -15.84
N GLY A 228 21.48 2.33 -16.92
CA GLY A 228 22.12 1.21 -17.60
C GLY A 228 21.15 0.29 -18.38
N ASN A 229 21.70 -0.54 -19.28
CA ASN A 229 20.98 -1.51 -20.11
C ASN A 229 19.62 -1.02 -20.71
N GLU A 230 19.67 0.13 -21.38
CA GLU A 230 18.54 0.84 -22.01
C GLU A 230 17.64 -0.10 -22.86
N LYS A 231 18.24 -1.06 -23.56
CA LYS A 231 17.53 -2.03 -24.41
C LYS A 231 16.54 -2.91 -23.63
N VAL A 232 16.83 -3.23 -22.36
CA VAL A 232 15.94 -4.01 -21.49
C VAL A 232 14.89 -3.08 -20.85
N LEU A 233 15.31 -1.89 -20.42
CA LEU A 233 14.43 -0.94 -19.75
C LEU A 233 13.34 -0.40 -20.70
N GLY A 234 13.71 -0.03 -21.93
CA GLY A 234 12.81 0.48 -22.97
C GLY A 234 11.77 -0.53 -23.49
N LYS A 235 11.82 -1.80 -23.05
CA LYS A 235 10.86 -2.85 -23.45
C LYS A 235 9.94 -3.30 -22.34
N SER A 236 10.15 -2.83 -21.11
CA SER A 236 9.34 -3.25 -19.96
C SER A 236 9.23 -2.14 -18.95
N PHE A 237 8.03 -1.57 -18.85
CA PHE A 237 7.72 -0.55 -17.85
C PHE A 237 8.10 -0.98 -16.43
N LYS A 238 7.83 -2.23 -16.06
CA LYS A 238 8.25 -2.77 -14.75
C LYS A 238 9.76 -2.73 -14.56
N ALA A 239 10.55 -3.11 -15.56
CA ALA A 239 12.01 -3.07 -15.44
C ALA A 239 12.51 -1.62 -15.28
N LEU A 240 11.96 -0.69 -16.07
CA LEU A 240 12.25 0.73 -15.96
C LEU A 240 11.91 1.28 -14.57
N LEU A 241 10.69 1.04 -14.11
CA LEU A 241 10.22 1.54 -12.82
C LEU A 241 11.05 0.99 -11.66
N ALA A 242 11.42 -0.29 -11.71
CA ALA A 242 12.33 -0.87 -10.73
C ALA A 242 13.70 -0.18 -10.72
N ALA A 243 14.25 0.11 -11.90
CA ALA A 243 15.53 0.78 -12.01
C ALA A 243 15.47 2.23 -11.48
N VAL A 244 14.41 2.97 -11.80
CA VAL A 244 14.14 4.31 -11.24
C VAL A 244 14.07 4.26 -9.72
N TYR A 245 13.31 3.30 -9.17
CA TYR A 245 13.18 3.10 -7.73
C TYR A 245 14.52 2.80 -7.05
N LEU A 246 15.31 1.89 -7.62
CA LEU A 246 16.61 1.50 -7.07
C LEU A 246 17.60 2.66 -7.09
N ASN A 247 17.65 3.42 -8.17
CA ASN A 247 18.52 4.58 -8.30
C ASN A 247 18.17 5.66 -7.27
N ARG A 248 16.89 6.05 -7.15
CA ARG A 248 16.44 7.03 -6.15
C ARG A 248 16.63 6.56 -4.72
N SER A 249 16.40 5.27 -4.46
CA SER A 249 16.62 4.70 -3.12
C SER A 249 18.10 4.63 -2.76
N ALA A 250 19.00 4.51 -3.74
CA ALA A 250 20.44 4.60 -3.51
C ALA A 250 20.90 6.03 -3.20
N GLU A 251 20.26 7.05 -3.81
CA GLU A 251 20.52 8.46 -3.50
C GLU A 251 19.94 8.86 -2.15
N ASN A 252 18.74 8.39 -1.82
CA ASN A 252 18.06 8.71 -0.57
C ASN A 252 17.11 7.58 -0.10
N ASP A 253 17.59 6.70 0.78
CA ASP A 253 16.80 5.57 1.32
C ASP A 253 15.48 6.00 1.98
N LYS A 254 15.40 7.24 2.50
CA LYS A 254 14.17 7.75 3.14
C LYS A 254 13.13 8.25 2.15
N ARG A 255 13.55 8.72 0.97
CA ARG A 255 12.67 9.37 -0.01
C ARG A 255 12.54 8.64 -1.34
N GLY A 256 13.37 7.64 -1.62
CA GLY A 256 13.39 6.94 -2.90
C GLY A 256 12.02 6.41 -3.34
N PHE A 257 11.22 5.89 -2.41
CA PHE A 257 9.83 5.51 -2.68
C PHE A 257 8.96 6.69 -3.11
N ALA A 258 8.90 7.76 -2.30
CA ALA A 258 8.06 8.93 -2.56
C ALA A 258 8.49 9.68 -3.83
N GLU A 259 9.80 9.77 -4.10
CA GLU A 259 10.31 10.36 -5.34
C GLU A 259 9.99 9.48 -6.56
N THR A 260 9.93 8.14 -6.39
CA THR A 260 9.44 7.21 -7.42
C THR A 260 7.97 7.42 -7.72
N GLU A 261 7.15 7.52 -6.68
CA GLU A 261 5.72 7.79 -6.81
C GLU A 261 5.46 9.13 -7.48
N ASN A 262 6.07 10.21 -7.01
CA ASN A 262 5.87 11.55 -7.57
C ASN A 262 6.14 11.58 -9.07
N TRP A 263 7.29 11.03 -9.49
CA TRP A 263 7.63 10.91 -10.91
C TRP A 263 6.62 10.09 -11.70
N PHE A 264 6.13 8.98 -11.12
CA PHE A 264 5.13 8.14 -11.78
C PHE A 264 3.81 8.90 -11.97
N VAL A 265 3.33 9.56 -10.91
CA VAL A 265 2.07 10.31 -10.91
C VAL A 265 2.15 11.49 -11.87
N GLU A 266 3.19 12.31 -11.78
CA GLU A 266 3.39 13.48 -12.65
C GLU A 266 3.49 13.10 -14.13
N ARG A 267 4.11 11.95 -14.43
CA ARG A 267 4.40 11.57 -15.82
C ARG A 267 3.27 10.77 -16.48
N PHE A 268 2.60 9.90 -15.74
CA PHE A 268 1.75 8.86 -16.33
C PHE A 268 0.30 8.89 -15.87
N VAL A 269 -0.03 9.59 -14.78
CA VAL A 269 -1.37 9.54 -14.19
C VAL A 269 -2.16 10.78 -14.58
N ASP A 270 -3.22 10.58 -15.35
CA ASP A 270 -4.24 11.60 -15.58
C ASP A 270 -5.14 11.70 -14.33
N GLN A 271 -4.82 12.66 -13.46
CA GLN A 271 -5.53 12.87 -12.21
C GLN A 271 -7.00 13.28 -12.40
N GLU A 272 -7.33 13.96 -13.50
CA GLU A 272 -8.72 14.34 -13.81
C GLU A 272 -9.54 13.12 -14.22
N GLN A 273 -8.97 12.25 -15.07
CA GLN A 273 -9.61 11.01 -15.46
C GLN A 273 -9.82 10.08 -14.26
N VAL A 274 -8.84 9.95 -13.37
CA VAL A 274 -8.95 9.17 -12.12
C VAL A 274 -10.07 9.72 -11.25
N LEU A 275 -10.11 11.04 -11.02
CA LEU A 275 -11.15 11.67 -10.21
C LEU A 275 -12.54 11.48 -10.83
N ARG A 276 -12.69 11.66 -12.14
CA ARG A 276 -13.95 11.46 -12.85
C ARG A 276 -14.49 10.03 -12.67
N LYS A 277 -13.62 9.03 -12.81
CA LYS A 277 -14.00 7.63 -12.61
C LYS A 277 -14.38 7.36 -11.16
N ALA A 278 -13.63 7.89 -10.20
CA ALA A 278 -13.97 7.80 -8.78
C ALA A 278 -15.35 8.41 -8.50
N ILE A 279 -15.66 9.59 -9.05
CA ILE A 279 -16.96 10.24 -8.92
C ILE A 279 -18.08 9.36 -9.47
N ARG A 280 -17.91 8.78 -10.67
CA ARG A 280 -18.92 7.88 -11.28
C ARG A 280 -19.21 6.68 -10.38
N LEU A 281 -18.17 6.00 -9.89
CA LEU A 281 -18.32 4.86 -8.97
C LEU A 281 -19.03 5.25 -7.67
N LEU A 282 -18.74 6.43 -7.12
CA LEU A 282 -19.41 6.94 -5.92
C LEU A 282 -20.89 7.28 -6.17
N MET A 283 -21.22 7.81 -7.35
CA MET A 283 -22.62 8.07 -7.73
C MET A 283 -23.40 6.77 -7.91
N GLU A 284 -22.79 5.73 -8.50
CA GLU A 284 -23.35 4.38 -8.60
C GLU A 284 -23.61 3.76 -7.21
N ASP A 285 -22.76 4.08 -6.23
CA ASP A 285 -22.95 3.73 -4.82
C ASP A 285 -24.02 4.57 -4.09
N GLY A 286 -24.69 5.49 -4.80
CA GLY A 286 -25.73 6.35 -4.24
C GLY A 286 -25.20 7.53 -3.41
N ARG A 287 -23.90 7.88 -3.51
CA ARG A 287 -23.37 9.09 -2.85
C ARG A 287 -23.85 10.33 -3.58
N SER A 288 -24.37 11.30 -2.81
CA SER A 288 -24.81 12.58 -3.38
C SER A 288 -23.63 13.44 -3.82
N GLN A 289 -23.84 14.31 -4.82
CA GLN A 289 -22.84 15.31 -5.24
C GLN A 289 -22.31 16.13 -4.06
N LYS A 290 -23.20 16.55 -3.15
CA LYS A 290 -22.81 17.29 -1.95
C LYS A 290 -21.86 16.49 -1.05
N TRP A 291 -22.10 15.20 -0.89
CA TRP A 291 -21.22 14.32 -0.13
C TRP A 291 -19.85 14.17 -0.81
N ILE A 292 -19.82 13.94 -2.12
CA ILE A 292 -18.59 13.76 -2.90
C ILE A 292 -17.73 15.03 -2.86
N VAL A 293 -18.33 16.19 -3.12
CA VAL A 293 -17.65 17.50 -3.07
C VAL A 293 -17.00 17.74 -1.71
N ARG A 294 -17.68 17.36 -0.62
CA ARG A 294 -17.19 17.56 0.74
C ARG A 294 -16.13 16.55 1.18
N HIS A 295 -16.40 15.26 0.97
CA HIS A 295 -15.64 14.18 1.60
C HIS A 295 -14.56 13.59 0.70
N VAL A 296 -14.62 13.82 -0.61
CA VAL A 296 -13.63 13.31 -1.57
C VAL A 296 -12.85 14.44 -2.21
N MET A 297 -13.53 15.51 -2.64
CA MET A 297 -12.88 16.65 -3.29
C MET A 297 -12.35 17.71 -2.31
N GLY A 298 -12.64 17.58 -1.01
CA GLY A 298 -12.08 18.42 0.05
C GLY A 298 -12.68 19.83 0.16
N TYR A 299 -13.81 20.13 -0.49
CA TYR A 299 -14.46 21.44 -0.37
C TYR A 299 -15.34 21.51 0.88
N GLU A 300 -15.01 22.40 1.82
CA GLU A 300 -15.82 22.62 3.01
C GLU A 300 -17.22 23.18 2.66
N SER A 301 -18.13 23.18 3.63
CA SER A 301 -19.51 23.64 3.40
C SER A 301 -19.59 25.10 2.95
N LYS A 302 -18.64 25.94 3.38
CA LYS A 302 -18.53 27.35 2.98
C LYS A 302 -18.10 27.52 1.51
N ASP A 303 -17.40 26.53 0.96
CA ASP A 303 -16.83 26.53 -0.40
C ASP A 303 -17.60 25.61 -1.35
N TYR A 304 -18.81 25.19 -0.97
CA TYR A 304 -19.60 24.21 -1.71
C TYR A 304 -19.89 24.62 -3.16
N HIS A 305 -20.15 25.90 -3.42
CA HIS A 305 -20.43 26.39 -4.78
C HIS A 305 -19.23 26.19 -5.71
N ALA A 306 -18.03 26.59 -5.27
CA ALA A 306 -16.79 26.35 -6.02
C ALA A 306 -16.54 24.85 -6.23
N GLY A 307 -16.76 24.03 -5.20
CA GLY A 307 -16.62 22.58 -5.30
C GLY A 307 -17.62 21.93 -6.25
N ARG A 308 -18.86 22.43 -6.28
CA ARG A 308 -19.90 22.01 -7.24
C ARG A 308 -19.49 22.35 -8.68
N ASP A 309 -18.96 23.56 -8.90
CA ASP A 309 -18.54 23.98 -10.23
C ASP A 309 -17.35 23.13 -10.71
N ARG A 310 -16.38 22.85 -9.83
CA ARG A 310 -15.28 21.91 -10.13
C ARG A 310 -15.79 20.49 -10.40
N PHE A 311 -16.77 20.01 -9.64
CA PHE A 311 -17.37 18.69 -9.87
C PHE A 311 -17.97 18.60 -11.28
N ASN A 312 -18.72 19.63 -11.70
CA ASN A 312 -19.33 19.66 -13.03
C ASN A 312 -18.27 19.67 -14.13
N GLN A 313 -17.23 20.50 -14.00
CA GLN A 313 -16.10 20.53 -14.94
C GLN A 313 -15.44 19.15 -15.10
N VAL A 314 -15.18 18.46 -13.99
CA VAL A 314 -14.57 17.11 -14.03
C VAL A 314 -15.50 16.11 -14.73
N MET A 315 -16.82 16.25 -14.57
CA MET A 315 -17.80 15.33 -15.15
C MET A 315 -18.11 15.60 -16.64
N GLU A 316 -17.90 16.84 -17.10
CA GLU A 316 -18.15 17.27 -18.49
C GLU A 316 -17.01 16.93 -19.46
N GLY A 317 -15.76 16.88 -18.98
CA GLY A 317 -14.61 16.54 -19.83
C GLY A 317 -14.60 15.08 -20.27
#